data_AF-A0A973GI28-F1
#
_entry.id   AF-A0A973GI28-F1
#
_cell.length_a   1.000
_cell.length_b   1.000
_cell.length_c   1.000
_cell.angle_alpha   90.00
_cell.angle_beta   90.00
_cell.angle_gamma   90.00
#
_symmetry.space_group_name_H-M   'P 1'
#
loop_
_entity.id
_entity.type
_entity.pdbx_description
1 polymer ?
#
loop_
_entity_poly.entity_id
_entity_poly.type
_entity_poly.pdbx_seq_one_letter_code
_entity_poly.pdbx_strand_id
1 'polypeptide(L)'
;MEFHAILRLVHITGFAAWFGTIFASFFLLKTLEPGLTGDGSQAQEYRVLLMRFIKLETKVADVAVISVILSGLLLAHFYQGWSPWVFTKIVLLVLQIALTMGYIVKVIQRITYPCDALQYRSWYRLFTISFSMFAVVLAVTFFLR
;
A
#
# COMPACT_ATOMS: atom_id res chain seq x y z
N MET A 1 6.02 -25.53 17.61
CA MET A 1 7.10 -24.77 16.94
C MET A 1 6.78 -24.51 15.47
N GLU A 2 6.34 -25.52 14.71
CA GLU A 2 5.91 -25.39 13.30
C GLU A 2 4.83 -24.31 13.07
N PHE A 3 3.74 -24.31 13.86
CA PHE A 3 2.63 -23.37 13.63
C PHE A 3 3.02 -21.90 13.84
N HIS A 4 3.87 -21.59 14.83
CA HIS A 4 4.42 -20.25 15.04
C HIS A 4 5.29 -19.79 13.85
N ALA A 5 6.11 -20.69 13.29
CA ALA A 5 6.95 -20.39 12.15
C ALA A 5 6.11 -20.13 10.88
N ILE A 6 5.08 -20.95 10.63
CA ILE A 6 4.13 -20.75 9.52
C ILE A 6 3.40 -19.41 9.67
N LEU A 7 2.88 -19.12 10.86
CA LEU A 7 2.14 -17.88 11.11
C LEU A 7 3.03 -16.64 10.91
N ARG A 8 4.28 -16.72 11.36
CA ARG A 8 5.28 -15.67 11.13
C ARG A 8 5.64 -15.53 9.65
N LEU A 9 5.80 -16.64 8.93
CA LEU A 9 6.06 -16.63 7.49
C LEU A 9 4.92 -15.94 6.76
N VAL A 10 3.66 -16.33 7.02
CA VAL A 10 2.46 -15.71 6.44
C VAL A 10 2.40 -14.22 6.74
N HIS A 11 2.73 -13.82 7.96
CA HIS A 11 2.75 -12.41 8.34
C HIS A 11 3.79 -11.60 7.55
N ILE A 12 5.02 -12.11 7.47
CA ILE A 12 6.12 -11.45 6.76
C ILE A 12 5.86 -11.42 5.25
N THR A 13 5.38 -12.52 4.66
CA THR A 13 5.08 -12.58 3.22
C THR A 13 3.88 -11.72 2.87
N GLY A 14 2.83 -11.69 3.70
CA GLY A 14 1.71 -10.76 3.53
C GLY A 14 2.17 -9.31 3.59
N PHE A 15 3.03 -8.98 4.53
CA PHE A 15 3.60 -7.63 4.66
C PHE A 15 4.43 -7.28 3.42
N ALA A 16 5.35 -8.16 3.01
CA ALA A 16 6.16 -7.96 1.80
C ALA A 16 5.31 -7.85 0.53
N ALA A 17 4.26 -8.66 0.39
CA ALA A 17 3.34 -8.60 -0.73
C ALA A 17 2.60 -7.26 -0.79
N TRP A 18 2.10 -6.77 0.35
CA TRP A 18 1.43 -5.47 0.44
C TRP A 18 2.37 -4.33 0.02
N PHE A 19 3.61 -4.29 0.50
CA PHE A 19 4.55 -3.26 0.04
C PHE A 19 4.98 -3.44 -1.41
N GLY A 20 5.11 -4.70 -1.86
CA GLY A 20 5.41 -5.03 -3.24
C GLY A 20 4.39 -4.44 -4.22
N THR A 21 3.10 -4.43 -3.88
CA THR A 21 2.07 -3.81 -4.75
C THR A 21 2.26 -2.30 -4.88
N ILE A 22 2.65 -1.62 -3.80
CA ILE A 22 2.93 -0.18 -3.80
C ILE A 22 4.12 0.13 -4.72
N PHE A 23 5.20 -0.65 -4.65
CA PHE A 23 6.35 -0.50 -5.55
C PHE A 23 5.98 -0.78 -7.01
N ALA A 24 5.25 -1.87 -7.27
CA ALA A 24 4.79 -2.20 -8.62
C ALA A 24 3.94 -1.07 -9.22
N SER A 25 3.06 -0.48 -8.41
CA SER A 25 2.24 0.66 -8.80
C SER A 25 3.07 1.90 -9.14
N PHE A 26 4.10 2.18 -8.35
CA PHE A 26 5.01 3.30 -8.60
C PHE A 26 5.72 3.16 -9.95
N PHE A 27 6.29 2.00 -10.24
CA PHE A 27 6.97 1.74 -11.52
C PHE A 27 6.01 1.80 -12.70
N LEU A 28 4.82 1.20 -12.57
CA LEU A 28 3.84 1.23 -13.65
C LEU A 28 3.39 2.67 -13.92
N LEU A 29 3.03 3.43 -12.89
CA LEU A 29 2.63 4.83 -13.07
C LEU A 29 3.75 5.62 -13.72
N LYS A 30 4.99 5.49 -13.24
CA LYS A 30 6.13 6.18 -13.88
C LYS A 30 6.25 5.85 -15.37
N THR A 31 5.95 4.61 -15.75
CA THR A 31 5.96 4.15 -17.14
C THR A 31 4.80 4.73 -17.97
N LEU A 32 3.62 4.89 -17.37
CA LEU A 32 2.42 5.40 -18.04
C LEU A 32 2.34 6.94 -18.08
N GLU A 33 3.16 7.66 -17.30
CA GLU A 33 3.17 9.13 -17.22
C GLU A 33 3.16 9.82 -18.59
N PRO A 34 4.00 9.45 -19.59
CA PRO A 34 4.01 10.13 -20.88
C PRO A 34 2.71 9.94 -21.69
N GLY A 35 2.02 8.82 -21.52
CA GLY A 35 0.76 8.53 -22.23
C GLY A 35 -0.49 9.05 -21.51
N LEU A 36 -0.38 9.34 -20.21
CA LEU A 36 -1.47 9.85 -19.37
C LEU A 36 -1.45 11.39 -19.21
N THR A 37 -0.42 12.06 -19.74
CA THR A 37 -0.26 13.52 -19.67
C THR A 37 -0.18 14.16 -21.07
N GLY A 38 -0.60 15.42 -21.21
CA GLY A 38 -0.51 16.19 -22.47
C GLY A 38 -1.70 16.01 -23.43
N ASP A 39 -1.47 16.10 -24.75
CA ASP A 39 -2.52 16.13 -25.80
C ASP A 39 -3.17 14.76 -26.10
N GLY A 40 -2.62 13.68 -25.57
CA GLY A 40 -3.36 12.47 -25.24
C GLY A 40 -4.12 11.73 -26.37
N SER A 41 -3.56 11.60 -27.58
CA SER A 41 -4.16 10.74 -28.62
C SER A 41 -4.29 9.26 -28.18
N GLN A 42 -3.44 8.82 -27.24
CA GLN A 42 -3.45 7.48 -26.64
C GLN A 42 -3.93 7.46 -25.18
N ALA A 43 -4.36 8.61 -24.63
CA ALA A 43 -4.67 8.73 -23.20
C ALA A 43 -5.77 7.78 -22.74
N GLN A 44 -6.73 7.50 -23.60
CA GLN A 44 -7.82 6.57 -23.28
C GLN A 44 -7.34 5.12 -23.14
N GLU A 45 -6.38 4.68 -23.97
CA GLU A 45 -5.83 3.32 -23.89
C GLU A 45 -5.00 3.14 -22.61
N TYR A 46 -4.11 4.10 -22.32
CA TYR A 46 -3.30 4.10 -21.11
C TYR A 46 -4.18 4.19 -19.86
N ARG A 47 -5.27 4.96 -19.90
CA ARG A 47 -6.26 5.06 -18.82
C ARG A 47 -6.97 3.72 -18.59
N VAL A 48 -7.35 3.01 -19.63
CA VAL A 48 -7.96 1.66 -19.51
C VAL A 48 -6.97 0.68 -18.88
N LEU A 49 -5.70 0.71 -19.30
CA LEU A 49 -4.65 -0.11 -18.73
C LEU A 49 -4.43 0.21 -17.24
N LEU A 50 -4.36 1.50 -16.88
CA LEU A 50 -4.26 1.95 -15.51
C LEU A 50 -5.42 1.46 -14.65
N MET A 51 -6.67 1.60 -15.12
CA MET A 51 -7.85 1.13 -14.38
C MET A 51 -7.85 -0.39 -14.17
N ARG A 52 -7.45 -1.16 -15.19
CA ARG A 52 -7.31 -2.62 -15.07
C ARG A 52 -6.25 -3.00 -14.06
N PHE A 53 -5.11 -2.31 -14.09
CA PHE A 53 -4.04 -2.53 -13.13
C PHE A 53 -4.49 -2.18 -11.70
N ILE A 54 -5.09 -1.00 -11.47
CA ILE A 54 -5.57 -0.61 -10.13
C ILE A 54 -6.56 -1.65 -9.59
N LYS A 55 -7.50 -2.14 -10.42
CA LYS A 55 -8.45 -3.18 -9.99
C LYS A 55 -7.77 -4.48 -9.58
N LEU A 56 -6.69 -4.88 -10.27
CA LEU A 56 -5.89 -6.05 -9.91
C LEU A 56 -5.09 -5.79 -8.63
N GLU A 57 -4.42 -4.65 -8.59
CA GLU A 57 -3.58 -4.20 -7.48
C GLU A 57 -4.37 -4.13 -6.18
N THR A 58 -5.56 -3.51 -6.19
CA THR A 58 -6.42 -3.40 -5.01
C THR A 58 -6.79 -4.79 -4.47
N LYS A 59 -7.09 -5.76 -5.34
CA LYS A 59 -7.37 -7.13 -4.89
C LYS A 59 -6.16 -7.79 -4.21
N VAL A 60 -4.98 -7.63 -4.79
CA VAL A 60 -3.75 -8.21 -4.23
C VAL A 60 -3.40 -7.51 -2.91
N ALA A 61 -3.50 -6.19 -2.87
CA ALA A 61 -3.27 -5.37 -1.68
C ALA A 61 -4.26 -5.73 -0.56
N ASP A 62 -5.56 -5.88 -0.86
CA ASP A 62 -6.58 -6.26 0.12
C ASP A 62 -6.27 -7.61 0.75
N VAL A 63 -5.95 -8.63 -0.07
CA VAL A 63 -5.58 -9.96 0.42
C VAL A 63 -4.32 -9.90 1.28
N ALA A 64 -3.32 -9.13 0.86
CA ALA A 64 -2.08 -8.96 1.60
C ALA A 64 -2.31 -8.27 2.95
N VAL A 65 -3.09 -7.18 2.98
CA VAL A 65 -3.46 -6.45 4.21
C VAL A 65 -4.23 -7.35 5.16
N ILE A 66 -5.26 -8.05 4.68
CA ILE A 66 -6.06 -8.99 5.49
C ILE A 66 -5.15 -10.08 6.08
N SER A 67 -4.24 -10.64 5.27
CA SER A 67 -3.28 -11.63 5.72
C SER A 67 -2.40 -11.09 6.86
N VAL A 68 -1.86 -9.86 6.73
CA VAL A 68 -1.06 -9.20 7.76
C VAL A 68 -1.84 -9.00 9.04
N ILE A 69 -3.08 -8.50 8.95
CA ILE A 69 -3.94 -8.24 10.11
C ILE A 69 -4.25 -9.56 10.83
N LEU A 70 -4.77 -10.56 10.12
CA LEU A 70 -5.17 -11.83 10.73
C LEU A 70 -3.97 -12.56 11.34
N SER A 71 -2.88 -12.69 10.61
CA SER A 71 -1.66 -13.34 11.12
C SER A 71 -1.05 -12.55 12.30
N GLY A 72 -1.09 -11.22 12.27
CA GLY A 72 -0.61 -10.37 13.36
C GLY A 72 -1.43 -10.52 14.64
N LEU A 73 -2.76 -10.54 14.52
CA LEU A 73 -3.67 -10.78 15.65
C LEU A 73 -3.48 -12.18 16.25
N LEU A 74 -3.35 -13.20 15.40
CA LEU A 74 -3.09 -14.57 15.84
C LEU A 74 -1.71 -14.67 16.53
N LEU A 75 -0.69 -13.98 16.02
CA LEU A 75 0.65 -13.93 16.63
C LEU A 75 0.59 -13.27 18.02
N ALA A 76 -0.14 -12.15 18.14
CA ALA A 76 -0.33 -11.46 19.42
C ALA A 76 -1.09 -12.33 20.42
N HIS A 77 -2.19 -12.97 20.00
CA HIS A 77 -3.04 -13.75 20.88
C HIS A 77 -2.36 -15.04 21.38
N PHE A 78 -1.68 -15.78 20.50
CA PHE A 78 -1.13 -17.09 20.85
C PHE A 78 0.33 -17.11 21.29
N TYR A 79 1.14 -16.09 20.92
CA TYR A 79 2.60 -16.17 21.10
C TYR A 79 3.26 -14.92 21.71
N GLN A 80 2.88 -13.71 21.30
CA GLN A 80 3.58 -12.49 21.72
C GLN A 80 2.92 -11.76 22.90
N GLY A 81 1.64 -12.03 23.16
CA GLY A 81 0.84 -11.30 24.15
C GLY A 81 0.43 -9.90 23.69
N TRP A 82 -0.48 -9.28 24.44
CA TRP A 82 -0.98 -7.93 24.19
C TRP A 82 -0.16 -6.89 24.96
N SER A 83 0.97 -6.48 24.40
CA SER A 83 1.79 -5.40 24.97
C SER A 83 1.39 -4.03 24.41
N PRO A 84 1.73 -2.92 25.09
CA PRO A 84 1.55 -1.58 24.54
C PRO A 84 2.13 -1.41 23.13
N TRP A 85 3.25 -2.07 22.84
CA TRP A 85 3.88 -2.07 21.51
C TRP A 85 3.05 -2.74 20.42
N VAL A 86 2.28 -3.78 20.75
CA VAL A 86 1.33 -4.39 19.81
C VAL A 86 0.24 -3.38 19.45
N PHE A 87 -0.28 -2.63 20.43
CA PHE A 87 -1.25 -1.56 20.17
C PHE A 87 -0.67 -0.45 19.30
N THR A 88 0.58 -0.02 19.55
CA THR A 88 1.26 0.97 18.70
C THR A 88 1.33 0.50 17.24
N LYS A 89 1.70 -0.76 17.01
CA LYS A 89 1.76 -1.33 15.65
C LYS A 89 0.39 -1.37 14.98
N ILE A 90 -0.66 -1.74 15.71
CA ILE A 90 -2.03 -1.74 15.21
C ILE A 90 -2.46 -0.32 14.82
N VAL A 91 -2.21 0.67 15.69
CA VAL A 91 -2.54 2.08 15.43
C VAL A 91 -1.80 2.59 14.19
N LEU A 92 -0.51 2.27 14.04
CA LEU A 92 0.26 2.65 12.86
C LEU A 92 -0.27 2.02 11.57
N LEU A 93 -0.67 0.74 11.63
CA LEU A 93 -1.24 0.03 10.49
C LEU A 93 -2.58 0.66 10.07
N VAL A 94 -3.47 0.92 11.03
CA VAL A 94 -4.75 1.60 10.78
C VAL A 94 -4.52 3.00 10.22
N LEU A 95 -3.57 3.75 10.79
CA LEU A 95 -3.22 5.09 10.33
C LEU A 95 -2.70 5.06 8.89
N GLN A 96 -1.84 4.10 8.55
CA GLN A 96 -1.32 3.95 7.19
C GLN A 96 -2.45 3.69 6.18
N ILE A 97 -3.38 2.78 6.51
CA ILE A 97 -4.54 2.49 5.66
C ILE A 97 -5.42 3.74 5.52
N ALA A 98 -5.73 4.42 6.63
CA ALA A 98 -6.60 5.60 6.63
C ALA A 98 -6.00 6.76 5.82
N LEU A 99 -4.71 7.04 5.98
CA LEU A 99 -4.02 8.11 5.23
C LEU A 99 -3.96 7.78 3.73
N THR A 100 -3.62 6.55 3.38
CA THR A 100 -3.48 6.10 1.98
C THR A 100 -4.85 6.14 1.28
N MET A 101 -5.86 5.50 1.87
CA MET A 101 -7.21 5.43 1.31
C MET A 101 -7.88 6.81 1.29
N GLY A 102 -7.72 7.60 2.36
CA GLY A 102 -8.21 8.96 2.43
C GLY A 102 -7.64 9.85 1.33
N TYR A 103 -6.33 9.73 1.05
CA TYR A 103 -5.69 10.46 -0.04
C TYR A 103 -6.20 9.97 -1.41
N ILE A 104 -6.37 8.66 -1.61
CA ILE A 104 -6.90 8.09 -2.85
C ILE A 104 -8.29 8.65 -3.16
N VAL A 105 -9.22 8.58 -2.20
CA VAL A 105 -10.60 9.04 -2.38
C VAL A 105 -10.68 10.55 -2.60
N LYS A 106 -9.86 11.32 -1.86
CA LYS A 106 -9.92 12.79 -1.92
C LYS A 106 -9.24 13.37 -3.15
N VAL A 107 -8.16 12.76 -3.64
CA VAL A 107 -7.28 13.34 -4.66
C VAL A 107 -7.24 12.47 -5.91
N ILE A 108 -6.81 11.22 -5.78
CA ILE A 108 -6.49 10.36 -6.93
C ILE A 108 -7.73 10.00 -7.75
N GLN A 109 -8.84 9.64 -7.11
CA GLN A 109 -10.08 9.28 -7.81
C GLN A 109 -10.68 10.43 -8.62
N ARG A 110 -10.28 11.67 -8.34
CA ARG A 110 -10.76 12.87 -9.03
C ARG A 110 -9.94 13.24 -10.26
N ILE A 111 -8.83 12.55 -10.50
CA ILE A 111 -7.96 12.81 -11.66
C ILE A 111 -8.66 12.30 -12.91
N THR A 112 -8.82 13.19 -13.89
CA THR A 112 -9.35 12.86 -15.23
C THR A 112 -8.19 12.84 -16.22
N TYR A 113 -8.15 11.86 -17.11
CA TYR A 113 -7.08 11.72 -18.10
C TYR A 113 -7.56 12.12 -19.50
N PRO A 114 -6.71 12.74 -20.35
CA PRO A 114 -5.34 13.16 -20.02
C PRO A 114 -5.31 14.26 -18.96
N CYS A 115 -4.32 14.20 -18.07
CA CYS A 115 -4.15 15.16 -16.99
C CYS A 115 -2.89 16.01 -17.21
N ASP A 116 -2.82 17.17 -16.56
CA ASP A 116 -1.59 17.95 -16.55
C ASP A 116 -0.53 17.30 -15.62
N ALA A 117 0.74 17.69 -15.79
CA ALA A 117 1.83 17.16 -14.97
C ALA A 117 1.70 17.49 -13.47
N LEU A 118 0.99 18.57 -13.10
CA LEU A 118 0.79 18.97 -11.71
C LEU A 118 -0.23 18.05 -11.02
N GLN A 119 -1.30 17.68 -11.71
CA GLN A 119 -2.29 16.71 -11.27
C GLN A 119 -1.64 15.32 -11.15
N TYR A 120 -0.81 14.94 -12.14
CA TYR A 120 -0.10 13.67 -12.13
C TYR A 120 0.83 13.52 -10.92
N ARG A 121 1.46 14.61 -10.45
CA ARG A 121 2.28 14.60 -9.22
C ARG A 121 1.54 14.14 -7.97
N SER A 122 0.21 14.15 -7.96
CA SER A 122 -0.58 13.61 -6.86
C SER A 122 -0.33 12.12 -6.64
N TRP A 123 -0.06 11.35 -7.70
CA TRP A 123 0.36 9.95 -7.56
C TRP A 123 1.67 9.81 -6.82
N TYR A 124 2.68 10.62 -7.16
CA TYR A 124 3.96 10.62 -6.45
C TYR A 124 3.80 10.99 -4.97
N ARG A 125 2.91 11.94 -4.65
CA ARG A 125 2.58 12.26 -3.26
C ARG A 125 1.95 11.09 -2.51
N LEU A 126 1.04 10.34 -3.14
CA LEU A 126 0.51 9.11 -2.56
C LEU A 126 1.64 8.13 -2.21
N PHE A 127 2.58 7.91 -3.14
CA PHE A 127 3.72 7.03 -2.89
C PHE A 127 4.63 7.55 -1.77
N THR A 128 4.89 8.85 -1.72
CA THR A 128 5.65 9.45 -0.60
C THR A 128 4.95 9.18 0.74
N ILE A 129 3.63 9.33 0.83
CA ILE A 129 2.87 9.02 2.06
C ILE A 129 3.05 7.55 2.43
N SER A 130 2.82 6.64 1.48
CA SER A 130 2.95 5.20 1.69
C SER A 130 4.36 4.78 2.12
N PHE A 131 5.40 5.25 1.43
CA PHE A 131 6.79 4.93 1.75
C PHE A 131 7.26 5.57 3.06
N SER A 132 6.78 6.77 3.40
CA SER A 132 7.09 7.40 4.69
C SER A 132 6.46 6.60 5.84
N MET A 133 5.19 6.21 5.71
CA MET A 133 4.54 5.35 6.70
C MET A 133 5.23 4.00 6.83
N PHE A 134 5.66 3.41 5.72
CA PHE A 134 6.45 2.18 5.73
C PHE A 134 7.74 2.33 6.55
N ALA A 135 8.51 3.40 6.28
CA ALA A 135 9.73 3.69 7.01
C ALA A 135 9.47 3.84 8.52
N VAL A 136 8.36 4.51 8.90
CA VAL A 136 7.95 4.64 10.30
C VAL A 136 7.61 3.27 10.91
N VAL A 137 6.84 2.43 10.20
CA VAL A 137 6.49 1.09 10.68
C VAL A 137 7.73 0.22 10.88
N LEU A 138 8.69 0.26 9.94
CA LEU A 138 9.96 -0.45 10.09
C LEU A 138 10.75 0.11 11.27
N ALA A 139 10.85 1.43 11.41
CA ALA A 139 11.58 2.06 12.49
C ALA A 139 11.03 1.63 13.87
N VAL A 140 9.70 1.68 14.03
CA VAL A 140 9.05 1.23 15.25
C VAL A 140 9.22 -0.27 15.47
N THR A 141 9.16 -1.08 14.42
CA THR A 141 9.29 -2.54 14.55
C THR A 141 10.70 -2.98 14.93
N PHE A 142 11.75 -2.30 14.44
CA PHE A 142 13.14 -2.68 14.66
C PHE A 142 13.82 -1.96 15.82
N PHE A 143 13.50 -0.68 16.07
CA PHE A 143 14.20 0.15 17.06
C PHE A 143 13.42 0.39 18.35
N LEU A 144 12.08 0.24 18.34
CA LEU A 144 11.24 0.36 19.53
C LEU A 144 10.77 -1.04 19.94
N ARG A 145 11.56 -1.70 20.80
CA ARG A 145 11.27 -3.01 21.40
C ARG A 145 10.68 -2.88 22.80
#